data_AF-C2EGZ3-F1
#
_entry.id   AF-C2EGZ3-F1
#
_cell.length_a   1.000
_cell.length_b   1.000
_cell.length_c   1.000
_cell.angle_alpha   90.00
_cell.angle_beta   90.00
_cell.angle_gamma   90.00
#
_symmetry.space_group_name_H-M   'P 1'
#
loop_
_entity.id
_entity.type
_entity.pdbx_description
1 polymer ?
#
loop_
_entity_poly.entity_id
_entity_poly.type
_entity_poly.pdbx_seq_one_letter_code
_entity_poly.pdbx_strand_id
1 'polypeptide(L)'
;MSMCLINATNHRSIDIILERNNKFLRNYFIQYSYKARLSVMTITVDLYAPYCSLIKELFPNAFIIADKFHVVTQAYTAMNKIRIRVMKEYGAGTHEYRALKRFWKLLLKNQDDVDYYRYYPRINFKYAELSDSEVLDRLFHMSSELKTAYEYYQLLLQMYRKNSCQLLNLLTDTAS
;
A
#
# COMPACT_ATOMS: atom_id res chain seq x y z
N MET A 1 -18.77 -9.67 -4.91
CA MET A 1 -17.85 -8.55 -5.25
C MET A 1 -17.62 -8.58 -6.75
N SER A 2 -17.88 -7.46 -7.42
CA SER A 2 -17.72 -7.24 -8.85
C SER A 2 -16.31 -6.76 -9.21
N MET A 3 -15.99 -6.74 -10.51
CA MET A 3 -14.78 -6.17 -11.10
C MET A 3 -15.20 -5.08 -12.10
N CYS A 4 -14.51 -3.94 -12.07
CA CYS A 4 -14.76 -2.84 -13.00
C CYS A 4 -13.71 -2.87 -14.11
N LEU A 5 -14.15 -2.82 -15.36
CA LEU A 5 -13.29 -2.64 -16.52
C LEU A 5 -13.27 -1.18 -16.91
N ILE A 6 -12.07 -0.61 -16.96
CA ILE A 6 -11.87 0.80 -17.27
C ILE A 6 -10.81 0.91 -18.35
N ASN A 7 -11.05 1.79 -19.32
CA ASN A 7 -10.03 2.16 -20.27
C ASN A 7 -8.96 3.01 -19.57
N ALA A 8 -7.72 2.55 -19.58
CA ALA A 8 -6.62 3.21 -18.85
C ALA A 8 -6.30 4.63 -19.35
N THR A 9 -6.60 4.94 -20.61
CA THR A 9 -6.24 6.23 -21.24
C THR A 9 -7.29 7.31 -21.00
N ASN A 10 -8.56 6.99 -21.14
CA ASN A 10 -9.65 7.98 -21.05
C ASN A 10 -10.53 7.80 -19.80
N HIS A 11 -10.19 6.85 -18.93
CA HIS A 11 -10.88 6.54 -17.68
C HIS A 11 -12.38 6.23 -17.83
N ARG A 12 -12.83 5.87 -19.03
CA ARG A 12 -14.22 5.45 -19.25
C ARG A 12 -14.42 4.04 -18.74
N SER A 13 -15.50 3.84 -18.00
CA SER A 13 -16.02 2.52 -17.68
C SER A 13 -16.40 1.80 -18.97
N ILE A 14 -15.83 0.61 -19.16
CA ILE A 14 -16.16 -0.29 -20.26
C ILE A 14 -17.32 -1.17 -19.82
N ASP A 15 -17.19 -1.80 -18.65
CA ASP A 15 -18.20 -2.71 -18.11
C ASP A 15 -17.98 -3.00 -16.62
N ILE A 16 -19.00 -3.56 -15.97
CA ILE A 16 -18.95 -4.07 -14.60
C ILE A 16 -19.23 -5.57 -14.63
N ILE A 17 -18.19 -6.36 -14.37
CA ILE A 17 -18.27 -7.81 -14.28
C ILE A 17 -18.74 -8.17 -12.87
N LEU A 18 -19.90 -8.81 -12.77
CA LEU A 18 -20.56 -9.09 -11.49
C LEU A 18 -19.82 -10.11 -10.61
N GLU A 19 -19.07 -11.02 -11.24
CA GLU A 19 -18.37 -12.09 -10.56
C GLU A 19 -16.87 -12.12 -10.87
N ARG A 20 -16.09 -12.45 -9.84
CA ARG A 20 -14.63 -12.50 -9.90
C ARG A 20 -14.05 -13.91 -10.04
N ASN A 21 -14.92 -14.91 -10.19
CA ASN A 21 -14.51 -16.29 -10.38
C ASN A 21 -13.83 -16.44 -11.76
N ASN A 22 -12.71 -17.15 -11.81
CA ASN A 22 -11.98 -17.45 -13.04
C ASN A 22 -12.87 -18.03 -14.14
N LYS A 23 -13.80 -18.94 -13.81
CA LYS A 23 -14.73 -19.52 -14.80
C LYS A 23 -15.62 -18.45 -15.44
N PHE A 24 -16.15 -17.54 -14.63
CA PHE A 24 -17.00 -16.45 -15.10
C PHE A 24 -16.21 -15.47 -15.97
N LEU A 25 -15.04 -15.03 -15.47
CA LEU A 25 -14.15 -14.12 -16.20
C LEU A 25 -13.71 -14.71 -17.55
N ARG A 26 -13.37 -16.00 -17.59
CA ARG A 26 -13.05 -16.70 -18.83
C ARG A 26 -14.18 -16.63 -19.85
N ASN A 27 -15.38 -16.98 -19.41
CA ASN A 27 -16.56 -16.99 -20.27
C ASN A 27 -16.92 -15.58 -20.76
N TYR A 28 -16.75 -14.56 -19.92
CA TYR A 28 -16.94 -13.17 -20.29
C TYR A 28 -15.97 -12.75 -21.40
N PHE A 29 -14.66 -12.96 -21.22
CA PHE A 29 -13.67 -12.48 -22.18
C PHE A 29 -13.59 -13.28 -23.48
N ILE A 30 -13.98 -14.56 -23.49
CA ILE A 30 -14.02 -15.37 -24.72
C ILE A 30 -15.03 -14.87 -25.75
N GLN A 31 -16.02 -14.07 -25.32
CA GLN A 31 -16.97 -13.43 -26.23
C GLN A 31 -16.30 -12.42 -27.18
N TYR A 32 -15.14 -11.88 -26.80
CA TYR A 32 -14.33 -11.04 -27.68
C TYR A 32 -13.54 -11.89 -28.67
N SER A 33 -13.46 -11.41 -29.92
CA SER A 33 -12.69 -12.08 -30.97
C SER A 33 -11.25 -12.32 -30.54
N TYR A 34 -10.66 -13.42 -31.00
CA TYR A 34 -9.27 -13.74 -30.69
C TYR A 34 -8.31 -12.61 -31.11
N LYS A 35 -8.55 -11.99 -32.28
CA LYS A 35 -7.78 -10.83 -32.76
C LYS A 35 -7.82 -9.66 -31.79
N ALA A 36 -8.98 -9.35 -31.20
CA ALA A 36 -9.11 -8.28 -30.21
C ALA A 36 -8.36 -8.61 -28.91
N ARG A 37 -8.41 -9.86 -28.46
CA ARG A 37 -7.65 -10.31 -27.29
C ARG A 37 -6.13 -10.27 -27.52
N LEU A 38 -5.66 -10.61 -28.71
CA LEU A 38 -4.26 -10.48 -29.10
C LEU A 38 -3.75 -9.03 -29.18
N SER A 39 -4.65 -8.06 -29.42
CA SER A 39 -4.28 -6.64 -29.47
C SER A 39 -4.16 -5.97 -28.10
N VAL A 40 -4.50 -6.66 -27.01
CA VAL A 40 -4.32 -6.11 -25.66
C VAL A 40 -2.85 -6.09 -25.32
N MET A 41 -2.31 -4.89 -25.07
CA MET A 41 -0.88 -4.69 -24.77
C MET A 41 -0.56 -4.74 -23.28
N THR A 42 -1.45 -4.23 -22.43
CA THR A 42 -1.20 -4.10 -20.99
C THR A 42 -2.47 -4.39 -20.20
N ILE A 43 -2.33 -5.11 -19.09
CA ILE A 43 -3.40 -5.38 -18.15
C ILE A 43 -2.91 -5.05 -16.74
N THR A 44 -3.59 -4.16 -16.06
CA THR A 44 -3.33 -3.85 -14.65
C THR A 44 -4.32 -4.61 -13.79
N VAL A 45 -3.83 -5.47 -12.89
CA VAL A 45 -4.66 -6.31 -12.01
C VAL A 45 -4.08 -6.39 -10.59
N ASP A 46 -4.94 -6.76 -9.63
CA ASP A 46 -4.53 -7.13 -8.28
C ASP A 46 -3.55 -8.33 -8.30
N LEU A 47 -2.75 -8.47 -7.24
CA LEU A 47 -1.73 -9.50 -7.03
C LEU A 47 -2.29 -10.91 -6.77
N TYR A 48 -3.56 -11.16 -7.09
CA TYR A 48 -4.20 -12.46 -6.90
C TYR A 48 -3.71 -13.47 -7.96
N ALA A 49 -2.91 -14.44 -7.51
CA ALA A 49 -2.22 -15.38 -8.40
C ALA A 49 -3.11 -16.10 -9.45
N PRO A 50 -4.37 -16.48 -9.14
CA PRO A 50 -5.25 -17.10 -10.13
C PRO A 50 -5.65 -16.20 -11.31
N TYR A 51 -5.49 -14.88 -11.21
CA TYR A 51 -5.68 -14.01 -12.37
C TYR A 51 -4.50 -14.08 -13.33
N CYS A 52 -3.29 -14.26 -12.84
CA CYS A 52 -2.10 -14.31 -13.70
C CYS A 52 -2.16 -15.46 -14.70
N SER A 53 -2.60 -16.65 -14.29
CA SER A 53 -2.77 -17.79 -15.20
C SER A 53 -3.87 -17.55 -16.22
N LEU A 54 -5.02 -17.06 -15.76
CA LEU A 54 -6.17 -16.76 -16.62
C LEU A 54 -5.86 -15.67 -17.65
N ILE A 55 -5.16 -14.61 -17.25
CA ILE A 55 -4.79 -13.50 -18.14
C ILE A 55 -3.84 -13.99 -19.24
N LYS A 56 -2.85 -14.84 -18.90
CA LYS A 56 -1.93 -15.42 -19.89
C LYS A 56 -2.67 -16.29 -20.91
N GLU A 57 -3.70 -17.01 -20.50
CA GLU A 57 -4.55 -17.78 -21.41
C GLU A 57 -5.38 -16.87 -22.33
N LEU A 58 -6.01 -15.85 -21.76
CA LEU A 58 -6.95 -15.00 -22.48
C LEU A 58 -6.26 -13.94 -23.37
N PHE A 59 -5.15 -13.39 -22.90
CA PHE A 59 -4.44 -12.22 -23.46
C PHE A 59 -2.92 -12.51 -23.52
N PRO A 60 -2.48 -13.41 -24.41
CA PRO A 60 -1.11 -13.91 -24.38
C PRO A 60 -0.03 -12.85 -24.70
N ASN A 61 -0.40 -11.77 -25.39
CA ASN A 61 0.50 -10.67 -25.73
C ASN A 61 0.52 -9.54 -24.68
N ALA A 62 -0.34 -9.61 -23.66
CA ALA A 62 -0.47 -8.53 -22.70
C ALA A 62 0.60 -8.60 -21.61
N PHE A 63 1.25 -7.46 -21.35
CA PHE A 63 2.08 -7.28 -20.16
C PHE A 63 1.19 -7.12 -18.92
N ILE A 64 1.42 -7.96 -17.92
CA ILE A 64 0.71 -7.90 -16.64
C ILE A 64 1.41 -6.90 -15.74
N ILE A 65 0.68 -5.87 -15.31
CA ILE A 65 1.12 -4.82 -14.41
C ILE A 65 0.42 -5.03 -13.07
N ALA A 66 1.20 -5.05 -11.99
CA ALA A 66 0.63 -5.10 -10.64
C ALA A 66 -0.09 -3.78 -10.31
N ASP A 67 -1.29 -3.88 -9.74
CA ASP A 67 -1.99 -2.71 -9.25
C ASP A 67 -1.25 -2.11 -8.03
N LYS A 68 -0.70 -0.92 -8.25
CA LYS A 68 0.03 -0.12 -7.27
C LYS A 68 -0.79 0.21 -6.02
N PHE A 69 -2.12 0.31 -6.10
CA PHE A 69 -2.96 0.57 -4.92
C PHE A 69 -2.93 -0.61 -3.95
N HIS A 70 -2.93 -1.83 -4.46
CA HIS A 70 -2.88 -3.03 -3.63
C HIS A 70 -1.54 -3.15 -2.90
N VAL A 71 -0.43 -2.79 -3.54
CA VAL A 71 0.89 -2.75 -2.89
C VAL A 71 0.90 -1.76 -1.71
N VAL A 72 0.45 -0.53 -1.93
CA VAL A 72 0.39 0.50 -0.86
C VAL A 72 -0.55 0.06 0.27
N THR A 73 -1.69 -0.55 -0.07
CA THR A 73 -2.66 -1.06 0.91
C THR A 73 -2.09 -2.20 1.75
N GLN A 74 -1.32 -3.11 1.13
CA GLN A 74 -0.64 -4.18 1.84
C GLN A 74 0.43 -3.63 2.80
N ALA A 75 1.23 -2.65 2.34
CA ALA A 75 2.22 -1.98 3.18
C ALA A 75 1.57 -1.24 4.37
N TYR A 76 0.49 -0.50 4.13
CA TYR A 76 -0.32 0.15 5.17
C TYR A 76 -0.84 -0.86 6.21
N THR A 77 -1.31 -2.02 5.74
CA THR A 77 -1.81 -3.09 6.59
C THR A 77 -0.68 -3.70 7.42
N ALA A 78 0.48 -3.95 6.81
CA ALA A 78 1.66 -4.47 7.50
C ALA A 78 2.16 -3.51 8.59
N MET A 79 2.32 -2.22 8.26
CA MET A 79 2.72 -1.19 9.21
C MET A 79 1.75 -1.10 10.40
N ASN A 80 0.44 -1.15 10.15
CA ASN A 80 -0.55 -1.16 11.21
C ASN A 80 -0.51 -2.42 12.07
N LYS A 81 -0.28 -3.61 11.48
CA LYS A 81 -0.13 -4.85 12.25
C LYS A 81 1.05 -4.77 13.20
N ILE A 82 2.21 -4.28 12.72
CA ILE A 82 3.42 -4.10 13.53
C ILE A 82 3.15 -3.10 14.65
N ARG A 83 2.58 -1.92 14.33
CA ARG A 83 2.19 -0.92 15.35
C ARG A 83 1.27 -1.51 16.41
N ILE A 84 0.24 -2.26 16.03
CA ILE A 84 -0.70 -2.87 16.98
C ILE A 84 -0.01 -3.91 17.86
N ARG A 85 0.88 -4.72 17.28
CA ARG A 85 1.66 -5.73 18.02
C ARG A 85 2.57 -5.06 19.06
N VAL A 86 3.43 -4.13 18.63
CA VAL A 86 4.30 -3.34 19.52
C VAL A 86 3.49 -2.63 20.60
N MET A 87 2.39 -1.98 20.22
CA MET A 87 1.48 -1.33 21.17
C MET A 87 0.96 -2.32 22.23
N LYS A 88 0.55 -3.53 21.84
CA LYS A 88 0.03 -4.54 22.76
C LYS A 88 1.11 -5.13 23.67
N GLU A 89 2.35 -5.28 23.20
CA GLU A 89 3.49 -5.76 24.00
C GLU A 89 3.76 -4.88 25.22
N TYR A 90 3.55 -3.57 25.09
CA TYR A 90 3.63 -2.63 26.22
C TYR A 90 2.48 -2.73 27.23
N GLY A 91 1.34 -3.33 26.88
CA GLY A 91 0.17 -3.44 27.76
C GLY A 91 -0.70 -2.18 27.87
N ALA A 92 -2.01 -2.35 28.02
CA ALA A 92 -3.01 -1.28 27.86
C ALA A 92 -2.90 -0.06 28.81
N GLY A 93 -2.23 -0.21 29.96
CA GLY A 93 -2.11 0.85 30.98
C GLY A 93 -0.87 1.74 30.82
N THR A 94 0.07 1.39 29.94
CA THR A 94 1.35 2.09 29.86
C THR A 94 1.26 3.41 29.09
N HIS A 95 2.30 4.22 29.24
CA HIS A 95 2.44 5.46 28.48
C HIS A 95 2.61 5.15 26.98
N GLU A 96 3.41 4.15 26.66
CA GLU A 96 3.79 3.72 25.31
C GLU A 96 2.56 3.23 24.54
N TYR A 97 1.72 2.39 25.17
CA TYR A 97 0.46 1.96 24.59
C TYR A 97 -0.42 3.16 24.21
N ARG A 98 -0.57 4.13 25.11
CA ARG A 98 -1.41 5.33 24.88
C ARG A 98 -0.83 6.22 23.79
N ALA A 99 0.49 6.38 23.74
CA ALA A 99 1.16 7.16 22.71
C ALA A 99 1.02 6.52 21.32
N LEU A 100 1.35 5.22 21.19
CA LEU A 100 1.22 4.46 19.94
C LEU A 100 -0.23 4.35 19.45
N LYS A 101 -1.20 4.35 20.37
CA LYS A 101 -2.63 4.42 20.04
C LYS A 101 -3.07 5.83 19.61
N ARG A 102 -2.58 6.89 20.26
CA ARG A 102 -2.97 8.28 19.96
C ARG A 102 -2.42 8.74 18.61
N PHE A 103 -1.16 8.45 18.33
CA PHE A 103 -0.43 8.98 17.18
C PHE A 103 -0.37 8.01 15.99
N TRP A 104 -1.27 7.03 15.92
CA TRP A 104 -1.30 6.04 14.84
C TRP A 104 -1.42 6.67 13.44
N LYS A 105 -2.17 7.77 13.30
CA LYS A 105 -2.30 8.51 12.03
C LYS A 105 -0.97 9.15 11.62
N LEU A 106 -0.17 9.59 12.58
CA LEU A 106 1.09 10.26 12.31
C LEU A 106 2.13 9.26 11.76
N LEU A 107 2.15 8.04 12.29
CA LEU A 107 2.95 6.94 11.76
C LEU A 107 2.59 6.54 10.31
N LEU A 108 1.40 6.89 9.84
CA LEU A 108 0.92 6.55 8.49
C LEU A 108 0.88 7.76 7.55
N LYS A 109 1.12 8.96 8.09
CA LYS A 109 1.21 10.20 7.34
C LYS A 109 2.43 10.11 6.43
N ASN A 110 2.30 10.60 5.20
CA ASN A 110 3.45 10.71 4.32
C ASN A 110 4.46 11.69 4.94
N GLN A 111 5.74 11.34 4.89
CA GLN A 111 6.83 12.13 5.45
C GLN A 111 6.91 13.56 4.90
N ASP A 112 6.55 13.77 3.63
CA ASP A 112 6.51 15.10 3.01
C ASP A 112 5.44 16.00 3.64
N ASP A 113 4.41 15.40 4.25
CA ASP A 113 3.28 16.09 4.86
C ASP A 113 3.47 16.24 6.39
N VAL A 114 4.54 15.71 6.97
CA VAL A 114 4.87 15.84 8.41
C VAL A 114 5.24 17.29 8.73
N ASP A 115 4.71 17.82 9.84
CA ASP A 115 5.01 19.19 10.26
C ASP A 115 6.26 19.23 11.16
N TYR A 116 7.33 19.82 10.64
CA TYR A 116 8.61 19.95 11.34
C TYR A 116 8.72 21.24 12.15
N TYR A 117 7.85 22.22 11.92
CA TYR A 117 8.04 23.59 12.39
C TYR A 117 7.04 24.02 13.46
N ARG A 118 5.83 23.45 13.46
CA ARG A 118 4.80 23.80 14.43
C ARG A 118 4.87 22.92 15.66
N TYR A 119 4.99 23.56 16.80
CA TYR A 119 5.02 22.92 18.12
C TYR A 119 3.65 23.01 18.76
N TYR A 120 3.25 21.92 19.41
CA TYR A 120 2.03 21.84 20.17
C TYR A 120 2.26 21.06 21.47
N PRO A 121 1.58 21.40 22.57
CA PRO A 121 1.68 20.65 23.81
C PRO A 121 1.08 19.26 23.62
N ARG A 122 1.88 18.21 23.83
CA ARG A 122 1.45 16.82 23.69
C ARG A 122 1.18 16.21 25.07
N ILE A 123 -0.10 16.02 25.41
CA ILE A 123 -0.56 15.44 26.69
C ILE A 123 0.15 14.11 26.99
N ASN A 124 0.29 13.24 25.98
CA ASN A 124 0.97 11.96 26.11
C ASN A 124 2.43 12.11 26.58
N PHE A 125 3.11 13.20 26.22
CA PHE A 125 4.49 13.48 26.59
C PHE A 125 4.58 14.59 27.64
N LYS A 126 3.72 14.53 28.66
CA LYS A 126 3.71 15.48 29.80
C LYS A 126 3.63 16.95 29.39
N TYR A 127 2.84 17.24 28.34
CA TYR A 127 2.67 18.59 27.79
C TYR A 127 3.96 19.22 27.24
N ALA A 128 4.96 18.41 26.88
CA ALA A 128 6.09 18.91 26.10
C ALA A 128 5.59 19.52 24.79
N GLU A 129 6.12 20.70 24.46
CA GLU A 129 5.95 21.35 23.16
C GLU A 129 6.74 20.55 22.13
N LEU A 130 6.05 19.81 21.26
CA LEU A 130 6.68 18.92 20.29
C LEU A 130 6.09 19.10 18.90
N SER A 131 6.97 19.10 17.91
CA SER A 131 6.58 18.98 16.49
C SER A 131 6.08 17.58 16.17
N ASP A 132 5.51 17.38 14.97
CA ASP A 132 5.12 16.04 14.52
C ASP A 132 6.38 15.14 14.36
N SER A 133 7.51 15.69 13.91
CA SER A 133 8.75 14.91 13.75
C SER A 133 9.31 14.44 15.10
N GLU A 134 9.33 15.29 16.12
CA GLU A 134 9.82 14.91 17.45
C GLU A 134 8.90 13.89 18.12
N VAL A 135 7.59 13.95 17.85
CA VAL A 135 6.66 12.90 18.29
C VAL A 135 7.02 11.58 17.61
N LEU A 136 7.24 11.57 16.29
CA LEU A 136 7.65 10.37 15.55
C LEU A 136 8.96 9.79 16.11
N ASP A 137 9.98 10.63 16.32
CA ASP A 137 11.25 10.21 16.91
C ASP A 137 11.04 9.52 18.26
N ARG A 138 10.23 10.11 19.15
CA ARG A 138 9.92 9.50 20.45
C ARG A 138 9.18 8.16 20.31
N LEU A 139 8.30 8.01 19.34
CA LEU A 139 7.64 6.72 19.07
C LEU A 139 8.64 5.68 18.54
N PHE A 140 9.61 6.08 17.71
CA PHE A 140 10.64 5.18 17.20
C PHE A 140 11.62 4.73 18.27
N HIS A 141 11.87 5.55 19.30
CA HIS A 141 12.64 5.12 20.48
C HIS A 141 11.94 4.02 21.30
N MET A 142 10.62 3.83 21.14
CA MET A 142 9.90 2.73 21.78
C MET A 142 10.22 1.38 21.09
N SER A 143 10.36 1.36 19.76
CA SER A 143 10.63 0.11 19.05
C SER A 143 11.42 0.34 17.77
N SER A 144 12.59 -0.31 17.69
CA SER A 144 13.40 -0.35 16.47
C SER A 144 12.64 -1.02 15.33
N GLU A 145 11.87 -2.08 15.59
CA GLU A 145 11.04 -2.73 14.58
C GLU A 145 9.98 -1.78 14.01
N LEU A 146 9.32 -0.98 14.86
CA LEU A 146 8.37 0.03 14.40
C LEU A 146 9.05 1.08 13.51
N LYS A 147 10.27 1.50 13.85
CA LYS A 147 11.06 2.43 13.05
C LYS A 147 11.39 1.85 11.68
N THR A 148 11.93 0.63 11.63
CA THR A 148 12.23 -0.06 10.37
C THR A 148 10.97 -0.21 9.51
N ALA A 149 9.86 -0.62 10.10
CA ALA A 149 8.58 -0.74 9.39
C ALA A 149 8.09 0.60 8.82
N TYR A 150 8.25 1.69 9.58
CA TYR A 150 7.92 3.03 9.12
C TYR A 150 8.79 3.44 7.92
N GLU A 151 10.11 3.23 7.98
CA GLU A 151 11.04 3.56 6.90
C GLU A 151 10.69 2.82 5.60
N TYR A 152 10.40 1.52 5.67
CA TYR A 152 9.93 0.76 4.50
C TYR A 152 8.61 1.28 3.95
N TYR A 153 7.66 1.62 4.84
CA TYR A 153 6.38 2.17 4.42
C TYR A 153 6.53 3.54 3.72
N GLN A 154 7.37 4.44 4.26
CA GLN A 154 7.63 5.74 3.64
C GLN A 154 8.37 5.59 2.31
N LEU A 155 9.33 4.67 2.22
CA LEU A 155 10.02 4.34 0.97
C LEU A 155 9.00 3.94 -0.12
N LEU A 156 8.06 3.04 0.21
CA LEU A 156 6.99 2.64 -0.71
C LEU A 156 6.08 3.79 -1.13
N LEU A 157 5.71 4.69 -0.19
CA LEU A 157 4.92 5.88 -0.51
C LEU A 157 5.67 6.84 -1.45
N GLN A 158 6.97 7.01 -1.25
CA GLN A 158 7.80 7.84 -2.12
C GLN A 158 7.88 7.26 -3.54
N MET A 159 8.02 5.93 -3.69
CA MET A 159 8.00 5.27 -5.01
C MET A 159 6.70 5.58 -5.74
N TYR A 160 5.59 5.43 -5.02
CA TYR A 160 4.26 5.63 -5.56
C TYR A 160 4.04 7.06 -6.05
N ARG A 161 4.52 8.06 -5.30
CA ARG A 161 4.39 9.47 -5.68
C ARG A 161 5.34 9.86 -6.82
N LYS A 162 6.59 9.38 -6.81
CA LYS A 162 7.64 9.82 -7.75
C LYS A 162 7.72 8.99 -9.03
N ASN A 163 6.89 7.95 -9.21
CA ASN A 163 6.95 7.00 -10.35
C ASN A 163 8.38 6.51 -10.67
N SER A 164 9.23 6.41 -9.66
CA SER A 164 10.67 6.24 -9.85
C SER A 164 11.06 4.77 -9.78
N CYS A 165 11.33 4.14 -10.93
CA CYS A 165 11.77 2.74 -11.00
C CYS A 165 13.16 2.49 -10.38
N GLN A 166 14.05 3.50 -10.34
CA GLN A 166 15.40 3.40 -9.75
C GLN A 166 15.38 3.01 -8.28
N LEU A 167 14.32 3.39 -7.62
CA LEU A 167 14.10 3.28 -6.20
C LEU A 167 13.64 1.82 -5.85
N LEU A 168 13.10 1.07 -6.82
CA LEU A 168 12.73 -0.36 -6.68
C LEU A 168 13.95 -1.24 -6.32
N ASN A 169 15.13 -0.88 -6.82
CA ASN A 169 16.38 -1.60 -6.56
C ASN A 169 16.78 -1.55 -5.07
N LEU A 170 16.46 -0.44 -4.37
CA LEU A 170 16.73 -0.30 -2.94
C LEU A 170 15.96 -1.32 -2.08
N LEU A 171 14.82 -1.83 -2.55
CA LEU A 171 14.04 -2.85 -1.83
C LEU A 171 14.55 -4.27 -2.08
N THR A 172 15.20 -4.51 -3.23
CA THR A 172 15.76 -5.83 -3.58
C THR A 172 17.15 -6.04 -3.00
N ASP A 173 17.92 -4.97 -2.82
CA ASP A 173 19.28 -5.04 -2.27
C ASP A 173 19.29 -5.30 -0.75
N THR A 174 18.23 -4.93 -0.03
CA THR A 174 18.07 -5.22 1.41
C THR A 174 17.63 -6.66 1.71
N ALA A 175 17.32 -7.45 0.68
CA ALA A 175 16.91 -8.85 0.80
C ALA A 175 18.02 -9.86 0.43
N SER A 176 19.26 -9.38 0.21
CA SER A 176 20.45 -10.20 -0.09
C SER A 176 21.37 -10.33 1.12
#